data_AF-A0A0N0DAE1-F1
#
_entry.id   AF-A0A0N0DAE1-F1
#
_cell.length_a   1.000
_cell.length_b   1.000
_cell.length_c   1.000
_cell.angle_alpha   90.00
_cell.angle_beta   90.00
_cell.angle_gamma   90.00
#
_symmetry.space_group_name_H-M   'P 1'
#
loop_
_entity.id
_entity.type
_entity.pdbx_description
1 polymer ?
#
loop_
_entity_poly.entity_id
_entity_poly.type
_entity_poly.pdbx_seq_one_letter_code
_entity_poly.pdbx_strand_id
1 'polypeptide(L)'
;MSFAETGRATVSVGEVAAISDAELVQFMQQHRLPYGDYDLPVDGWERLSEDERSRLAERLEAEKRSLAQNPTACSRPLELDGLDARLRQALPNSSFSLLPGSQAIDPPESPTTLLNLEVHRTKDEIGAYHGLINDSGRPLYPIELIQYVYKDPDNYAEMLRPWQEHLTPISPSGIFQRQWQRWQDFRKWQNDNRGRDDDDGGFPATRARLLAEIEADPSCLKSEWDQKQFLRRRQRRLYREHGCRGFCGYAKAVKRRLASHSFTQPFELDEDPKKQHQ
;
A
#
# COMPACT_ATOMS: atom_id res chain seq x y z
N MET A 1 -44.62 3.96 0.22
CA MET A 1 -44.31 2.58 0.65
C MET A 1 -42.94 2.63 1.32
N SER A 2 -42.92 2.39 2.63
CA SER A 2 -41.74 2.47 3.48
C SER A 2 -40.79 1.31 3.20
N PHE A 3 -39.53 1.63 2.89
CA PHE A 3 -38.47 0.62 2.89
C PHE A 3 -38.13 0.31 4.35
N ALA A 4 -38.39 -0.93 4.75
CA ALA A 4 -37.97 -1.44 6.04
C ALA A 4 -36.46 -1.66 5.99
N GLU A 5 -35.72 -0.82 6.72
CA GLU A 5 -34.35 -1.10 7.11
C GLU A 5 -34.36 -2.40 7.93
N THR A 6 -33.75 -3.45 7.39
CA THR A 6 -33.38 -4.61 8.19
C THR A 6 -32.18 -4.19 9.03
N GLY A 7 -32.47 -3.61 10.20
CA GLY A 7 -31.47 -3.33 11.22
C GLY A 7 -30.75 -4.64 11.56
N ARG A 8 -29.48 -4.74 11.19
CA ARG A 8 -28.56 -5.75 11.73
C ARG A 8 -28.54 -5.47 13.23
N ALA A 9 -29.07 -6.39 14.04
CA ALA A 9 -29.11 -6.21 15.50
C ALA A 9 -27.67 -6.00 16.00
N THR A 10 -27.35 -4.77 16.39
CA THR A 10 -26.06 -4.41 16.96
C THR A 10 -26.03 -4.92 18.40
N VAL A 11 -25.04 -5.76 18.71
CA VAL A 11 -24.83 -6.24 20.08
C VAL A 11 -24.07 -5.17 20.84
N SER A 12 -24.46 -4.88 22.08
CA SER A 12 -23.74 -3.90 22.88
C SER A 12 -22.37 -4.45 23.31
N VAL A 13 -21.34 -3.61 23.34
CA VAL A 13 -20.03 -3.99 23.90
C VAL A 13 -20.14 -4.57 25.32
N GLY A 14 -21.09 -4.09 26.14
CA GLY A 14 -21.32 -4.63 27.48
C GLY A 14 -21.84 -6.07 27.48
N GLU A 15 -22.61 -6.45 26.47
CA GLU A 15 -23.09 -7.83 26.29
C GLU A 15 -21.97 -8.74 25.80
N VAL A 16 -21.13 -8.27 24.87
CA VAL A 16 -19.94 -9.00 24.39
C VAL A 16 -18.90 -9.19 25.50
N ALA A 17 -18.79 -8.24 26.43
CA ALA A 17 -17.92 -8.39 27.59
C ALA A 17 -18.46 -9.41 28.62
N ALA A 18 -19.78 -9.56 28.72
CA ALA A 18 -20.46 -10.40 29.70
C ALA A 18 -20.66 -11.86 29.25
N ILE A 19 -20.63 -12.15 27.94
CA ILE A 19 -20.72 -13.54 27.44
C ILE A 19 -19.50 -14.37 27.83
N SER A 20 -19.71 -15.68 27.97
CA SER A 20 -18.63 -16.64 28.26
C SER A 20 -17.69 -16.85 27.07
N ASP A 21 -16.50 -17.40 27.31
CA ASP A 21 -15.53 -17.69 26.25
C ASP A 21 -16.10 -18.63 25.18
N ALA A 22 -16.88 -19.63 25.59
CA ALA A 22 -17.53 -20.58 24.67
C ALA A 22 -18.59 -19.90 23.77
N GLU A 23 -19.36 -18.96 24.32
CA GLU A 23 -20.35 -18.18 23.57
C GLU A 23 -19.69 -17.16 22.65
N LEU A 24 -18.56 -16.58 23.07
CA LEU A 24 -17.76 -15.65 22.28
C LEU A 24 -17.16 -16.34 21.04
N VAL A 25 -16.67 -17.57 21.18
CA VAL A 25 -16.19 -18.40 20.07
C VAL A 25 -17.31 -18.65 19.06
N GLN A 26 -18.51 -18.99 19.53
CA GLN A 26 -19.66 -19.22 18.66
C GLN A 26 -20.11 -17.95 17.93
N PHE A 27 -20.09 -16.80 18.63
CA PHE A 27 -20.36 -15.49 18.05
C PHE A 27 -19.33 -15.13 16.96
N MET A 28 -18.04 -15.34 17.21
CA MET A 28 -16.99 -15.11 16.22
C MET A 28 -17.13 -16.04 15.01
N GLN A 29 -17.50 -17.31 15.19
CA GLN A 29 -17.71 -18.23 14.07
C GLN A 29 -18.87 -17.82 13.16
N GLN A 30 -19.97 -17.28 13.73
CA GLN A 30 -21.12 -16.80 12.97
C GLN A 30 -20.81 -15.55 12.13
N HIS A 31 -19.83 -14.77 12.56
CA HIS A 31 -19.42 -13.51 11.95
C HIS A 31 -18.11 -13.60 11.15
N ARG A 32 -17.69 -14.82 10.82
CA ARG A 32 -16.49 -15.08 10.03
C ARG A 32 -16.72 -14.78 8.55
N LEU A 33 -15.87 -13.92 7.99
CA LEU A 33 -15.84 -13.58 6.57
C LEU A 33 -15.12 -14.67 5.74
N PRO A 34 -15.42 -14.80 4.43
CA PRO A 34 -14.80 -15.79 3.54
C PRO A 34 -13.27 -15.73 3.47
N TYR A 35 -12.67 -14.56 3.75
CA TYR A 35 -11.22 -14.34 3.78
C TYR A 35 -10.57 -14.65 5.14
N GLY A 36 -11.33 -15.16 6.11
CA GLY A 36 -10.84 -15.54 7.43
C GLY A 36 -10.81 -14.41 8.47
N ASP A 37 -11.29 -13.21 8.09
CA ASP A 37 -11.46 -12.09 9.02
C ASP A 37 -12.85 -12.11 9.70
N TYR A 38 -13.10 -11.25 10.69
CA TYR A 38 -14.34 -11.24 11.47
C TYR A 38 -15.03 -9.88 11.41
N ASP A 39 -16.32 -9.86 11.05
CA ASP A 39 -17.17 -8.65 11.04
C ASP A 39 -18.16 -8.70 12.22
N LEU A 40 -17.72 -8.19 13.38
CA LEU A 40 -18.50 -8.17 14.61
C LEU A 40 -19.35 -6.88 14.69
N PRO A 41 -20.69 -6.95 14.56
CA PRO A 41 -21.56 -5.77 14.60
C PRO A 41 -21.77 -5.32 16.06
N VAL A 42 -20.73 -4.69 16.63
CA VAL A 42 -20.67 -4.32 18.04
C VAL A 42 -20.66 -2.80 18.17
N ASP A 43 -21.59 -2.26 18.97
CA ASP A 43 -21.76 -0.81 19.19
C ASP A 43 -21.43 -0.40 20.63
N GLY A 44 -20.88 0.81 20.80
CA GLY A 44 -20.55 1.37 22.11
C GLY A 44 -19.10 1.16 22.58
N TRP A 45 -18.15 0.92 21.68
CA TRP A 45 -16.70 0.84 22.00
C TRP A 45 -16.21 2.07 22.77
N GLU A 46 -16.76 3.23 22.45
CA GLU A 46 -16.53 4.54 23.07
C GLU A 46 -16.81 4.57 24.59
N ARG A 47 -17.68 3.66 25.10
CA ARG A 47 -18.15 3.65 26.49
C ARG A 47 -17.29 2.85 27.46
N LEU A 48 -16.35 2.04 26.95
CA LEU A 48 -15.41 1.29 27.77
C LEU A 48 -14.21 2.17 28.18
N SER A 49 -13.70 1.95 29.40
CA SER A 49 -12.39 2.45 29.80
C SER A 49 -11.26 1.77 29.02
N GLU A 50 -10.07 2.40 29.00
CA GLU A 50 -8.91 1.86 28.29
C GLU A 50 -8.51 0.45 28.78
N ASP A 51 -8.59 0.23 30.09
CA ASP A 51 -8.29 -1.08 30.70
C ASP A 51 -9.29 -2.17 30.29
N GLU A 52 -10.58 -1.83 30.20
CA GLU A 52 -11.63 -2.76 29.76
C GLU A 52 -11.50 -3.09 28.27
N ARG A 53 -11.13 -2.11 27.44
CA ARG A 53 -10.88 -2.32 26.00
C ARG A 53 -9.68 -3.25 25.79
N SER A 54 -8.59 -3.03 26.52
CA SER A 54 -7.40 -3.87 26.45
C SER A 54 -7.69 -5.32 26.85
N ARG A 55 -8.41 -5.53 27.96
CA ARG A 55 -8.82 -6.87 28.40
C ARG A 55 -9.72 -7.58 27.40
N LEU A 56 -10.68 -6.87 26.80
CA LEU A 56 -11.57 -7.44 25.80
C LEU A 56 -10.81 -7.78 24.50
N ALA A 57 -9.86 -6.93 24.10
CA ALA A 57 -9.00 -7.17 22.94
C ALA A 57 -8.10 -8.41 23.12
N GLU A 58 -7.48 -8.56 24.30
CA GLU A 58 -6.70 -9.75 24.64
C GLU A 58 -7.54 -11.03 24.59
N ARG A 59 -8.76 -10.97 25.11
CA ARG A 59 -9.71 -12.10 25.12
C ARG A 59 -10.15 -12.49 23.71
N LEU A 60 -10.48 -11.52 22.85
CA LEU A 60 -10.83 -11.76 21.44
C LEU A 60 -9.65 -12.35 20.65
N GLU A 61 -8.43 -11.88 20.88
CA GLU A 61 -7.23 -12.41 20.22
C GLU A 61 -6.83 -13.80 20.76
N ALA A 62 -7.08 -14.11 22.03
CA ALA A 62 -6.90 -15.46 22.57
C ALA A 62 -7.87 -16.45 21.90
N GLU A 63 -9.15 -16.08 21.77
CA GLU A 63 -10.14 -16.95 21.13
C GLU A 63 -9.94 -17.09 19.62
N LYS A 64 -9.50 -16.03 18.94
CA LYS A 64 -9.07 -16.11 17.55
C LYS A 64 -7.95 -17.13 17.35
N ARG A 65 -6.95 -17.16 18.25
CA ARG A 65 -5.87 -18.15 18.21
C ARG A 65 -6.39 -19.57 18.50
N SER A 66 -7.29 -19.74 19.45
CA SER A 66 -8.00 -20.99 19.74
C SER A 66 -8.76 -21.52 18.50
N LEU A 67 -9.46 -20.63 17.79
CA LEU A 67 -10.18 -20.96 16.55
C LEU A 67 -9.24 -21.33 15.40
N ALA A 68 -8.08 -20.68 15.28
CA ALA A 68 -7.08 -21.02 14.27
C ALA A 68 -6.40 -22.38 14.53
N GLN A 69 -6.34 -22.82 15.79
CA GLN A 69 -5.75 -24.10 16.19
C GLN A 69 -6.73 -25.29 16.13
N ASN A 70 -8.04 -25.04 15.98
CA ASN A 70 -9.05 -26.08 15.80
C ASN A 70 -9.25 -26.40 14.30
N PRO A 71 -8.74 -27.54 13.76
CA PRO A 71 -8.76 -27.83 12.33
C PRO A 71 -10.16 -28.20 11.80
N THR A 72 -11.13 -28.39 12.68
CA THR A 72 -12.41 -29.08 12.37
C THR A 72 -13.36 -28.26 11.49
N ALA A 73 -13.03 -27.02 11.13
CA ALA A 73 -13.80 -26.22 10.17
C ALA A 73 -13.03 -25.85 8.90
N CYS A 74 -11.77 -26.30 8.76
CA CYS A 74 -10.90 -25.97 7.63
C CYS A 74 -10.79 -27.12 6.64
N SER A 75 -11.93 -27.57 6.11
CA SER A 75 -12.12 -28.13 4.77
C SER A 75 -13.45 -28.88 4.75
N ARG A 76 -14.41 -28.41 3.93
CA ARG A 76 -15.28 -29.40 3.30
C ARG A 76 -14.34 -30.25 2.44
N PRO A 77 -14.29 -31.58 2.61
CA PRO A 77 -13.52 -32.43 1.71
C PRO A 77 -13.99 -32.10 0.29
N LEU A 78 -13.08 -31.60 -0.54
CA LEU A 78 -13.39 -31.43 -1.96
C LEU A 78 -13.60 -32.83 -2.51
N GLU A 79 -14.85 -33.16 -2.84
CA GLU A 79 -15.20 -34.46 -3.41
C GLU A 79 -14.69 -34.49 -4.85
N LEU A 80 -13.45 -34.96 -5.01
CA LEU A 80 -12.73 -34.99 -6.28
C LEU A 80 -13.48 -35.79 -7.35
N ASP A 81 -14.22 -36.82 -6.94
CA ASP A 81 -15.06 -37.63 -7.83
C ASP A 81 -16.25 -36.83 -8.39
N GLY A 82 -16.83 -35.93 -7.59
CA GLY A 82 -17.88 -35.02 -8.03
C GLY A 82 -17.38 -33.94 -8.99
N LEU A 83 -16.12 -33.50 -8.82
CA LEU A 83 -15.46 -32.58 -9.75
C LEU A 83 -15.17 -33.27 -11.09
N ASP A 84 -14.62 -34.48 -11.07
CA ASP A 84 -14.29 -35.26 -12.27
C ASP A 84 -15.56 -35.62 -13.07
N ALA A 85 -16.65 -35.96 -12.38
CA ALA A 85 -17.95 -36.21 -13.01
C ALA A 85 -18.51 -34.97 -13.72
N ARG A 86 -18.39 -33.78 -13.11
CA ARG A 86 -18.84 -32.52 -13.74
C ARG A 86 -17.95 -32.10 -14.91
N LEU A 87 -16.65 -32.36 -14.82
CA LEU A 87 -15.68 -32.10 -15.90
C LEU A 87 -15.94 -32.99 -17.12
N ARG A 88 -16.28 -34.27 -16.91
CA ARG A 88 -16.65 -35.19 -17.99
C ARG A 88 -18.01 -34.88 -18.61
N GLN A 89 -18.95 -34.33 -17.85
CA GLN A 89 -20.24 -33.85 -18.38
C GLN A 89 -20.11 -32.57 -19.20
N ALA A 90 -19.04 -31.78 -19.02
CA ALA A 90 -18.83 -30.50 -19.68
C ALA A 90 -18.11 -30.58 -21.04
N LEU A 91 -17.69 -31.78 -21.49
CA LEU A 91 -17.14 -31.98 -22.84
C LEU A 91 -18.20 -32.59 -23.79
N PRO A 92 -18.82 -31.80 -24.68
CA PRO A 92 -19.21 -32.32 -25.98
C PRO A 92 -18.01 -32.25 -26.93
N ASN A 93 -17.76 -33.38 -27.59
CA ASN A 93 -16.81 -33.58 -28.68
C ASN A 93 -16.79 -32.41 -29.68
N SER A 94 -15.61 -31.82 -29.90
CA SER A 94 -15.08 -31.53 -31.25
C SER A 94 -13.68 -30.93 -31.19
N SER A 95 -12.73 -31.72 -31.67
CA SER A 95 -11.56 -31.37 -32.48
C SER A 95 -10.93 -29.98 -32.32
N PHE A 96 -9.69 -30.01 -31.81
CA PHE A 96 -8.71 -28.91 -31.87
C PHE A 96 -8.66 -28.27 -33.26
N SER A 97 -8.90 -26.97 -33.32
CA SER A 97 -8.49 -26.09 -34.43
C SER A 97 -8.06 -24.75 -33.85
N LEU A 98 -6.92 -24.25 -34.36
CA LEU A 98 -6.12 -23.14 -33.84
C LEU A 98 -6.72 -21.75 -34.15
N LEU A 99 -6.46 -20.79 -33.24
CA LEU A 99 -6.62 -19.31 -33.25
C LEU A 99 -8.02 -18.70 -32.99
N PRO A 100 -8.16 -17.41 -32.56
CA PRO A 100 -7.32 -16.54 -31.70
C PRO A 100 -8.10 -15.82 -30.55
N GLY A 101 -7.41 -15.37 -29.50
CA GLY A 101 -7.84 -14.27 -28.63
C GLY A 101 -8.98 -14.56 -27.64
N SER A 102 -8.67 -15.10 -26.45
CA SER A 102 -9.60 -15.06 -25.32
C SER A 102 -9.62 -13.65 -24.72
N GLN A 103 -10.65 -12.88 -25.09
CA GLN A 103 -11.18 -11.86 -24.19
C GLN A 103 -11.59 -12.57 -22.90
N ALA A 104 -10.92 -12.24 -21.80
CA ALA A 104 -11.41 -12.57 -20.47
C ALA A 104 -12.74 -11.82 -20.30
N ILE A 105 -13.85 -12.56 -20.26
CA ILE A 105 -15.08 -12.04 -19.71
C ILE A 105 -14.89 -12.12 -18.20
N ASP A 106 -14.37 -11.04 -17.63
CA ASP A 106 -14.40 -10.85 -16.18
C ASP A 106 -15.87 -10.88 -15.71
N PRO A 107 -16.18 -11.56 -14.60
CA PRO A 107 -17.49 -11.44 -13.96
C PRO A 107 -17.78 -9.96 -13.71
N PRO A 108 -19.03 -9.49 -13.82
CA PRO A 108 -19.34 -8.08 -13.58
C PRO A 108 -18.91 -7.72 -12.16
N GLU A 109 -17.84 -6.93 -12.04
CA GLU A 109 -17.38 -6.38 -10.79
C GLU A 109 -18.55 -5.64 -10.16
N SER A 110 -18.92 -6.07 -8.95
CA SER A 110 -20.03 -5.43 -8.24
C SER A 110 -19.72 -3.95 -8.05
N PRO A 111 -20.68 -3.03 -8.29
CA PRO A 111 -20.47 -1.57 -8.23
C PRO A 111 -19.80 -1.11 -6.94
N THR A 112 -20.07 -1.81 -5.83
CA THR A 112 -19.51 -1.54 -4.49
C THR A 112 -17.99 -1.76 -4.41
N THR A 113 -17.43 -2.73 -5.15
CA THR A 113 -15.99 -3.02 -5.12
C THR A 113 -15.20 -1.99 -5.92
N LEU A 114 -15.72 -1.56 -7.07
CA LEU A 114 -15.11 -0.53 -7.91
C LEU A 114 -15.11 0.85 -7.23
N LEU A 115 -16.23 1.24 -6.62
CA LEU A 115 -16.34 2.49 -5.84
C LEU A 115 -15.34 2.53 -4.68
N ASN A 116 -15.18 1.44 -3.94
CA ASN A 116 -14.21 1.39 -2.85
C ASN A 116 -12.76 1.50 -3.37
N LEU A 117 -12.44 0.81 -4.46
CA LEU A 117 -11.09 0.85 -5.04
C LEU A 117 -10.72 2.24 -5.59
N GLU A 118 -11.67 2.93 -6.21
CA GLU A 118 -11.50 4.29 -6.72
C GLU A 118 -11.35 5.32 -5.59
N VAL A 119 -12.13 5.18 -4.51
CA VAL A 119 -11.99 6.00 -3.30
C VAL A 119 -10.64 5.77 -2.61
N HIS A 120 -10.16 4.53 -2.51
CA HIS A 120 -8.85 4.22 -1.94
C HIS A 120 -7.71 4.81 -2.77
N ARG A 121 -7.71 4.60 -4.09
CA ARG A 121 -6.69 5.16 -5.01
C ARG A 121 -6.61 6.68 -4.93
N THR A 122 -7.77 7.34 -4.85
CA THR A 122 -7.83 8.80 -4.75
C THR A 122 -7.27 9.29 -3.40
N LYS A 123 -7.56 8.59 -2.30
CA LYS A 123 -7.01 8.93 -0.98
C LYS A 123 -5.49 8.82 -0.95
N ASP A 124 -4.93 7.75 -1.53
CA ASP A 124 -3.48 7.55 -1.52
C ASP A 124 -2.76 8.60 -2.39
N GLU A 125 -3.35 8.99 -3.53
CA GLU A 125 -2.84 10.09 -4.37
C GLU A 125 -2.87 11.44 -3.65
N ILE A 126 -3.96 11.75 -2.95
CA ILE A 126 -4.06 12.96 -2.11
C ILE A 126 -2.99 12.94 -1.00
N GLY A 127 -2.80 11.79 -0.36
CA GLY A 127 -1.74 11.61 0.64
C GLY A 127 -0.35 11.88 0.07
N ALA A 128 -0.05 11.33 -1.12
CA ALA A 128 1.22 11.56 -1.80
C ALA A 128 1.42 13.01 -2.24
N TYR A 129 0.36 13.70 -2.67
CA TYR A 129 0.40 15.13 -2.97
C TYR A 129 0.84 15.95 -1.76
N HIS A 130 0.21 15.73 -0.61
CA HIS A 130 0.57 16.43 0.63
C HIS A 130 1.98 16.04 1.11
N GLY A 131 2.36 14.76 1.00
CA GLY A 131 3.72 14.29 1.29
C GLY A 131 4.77 15.02 0.44
N LEU A 132 4.51 15.17 -0.86
CA LEU A 132 5.39 15.90 -1.77
C LEU A 132 5.54 17.37 -1.36
N ILE A 133 4.44 18.07 -1.06
CA ILE A 133 4.49 19.47 -0.62
C ILE A 133 5.23 19.62 0.70
N ASN A 134 4.95 18.75 1.67
CA ASN A 134 5.61 18.77 2.98
C ASN A 134 7.13 18.56 2.84
N ASP A 135 7.54 17.73 1.88
CA ASP A 135 8.94 17.51 1.52
C ASP A 135 9.51 18.60 0.58
N SER A 136 8.82 19.74 0.43
CA SER A 136 9.19 20.86 -0.45
C SER A 136 9.32 20.48 -1.94
N GLY A 137 8.68 19.40 -2.35
CA GLY A 137 8.55 19.00 -3.74
C GLY A 137 7.47 19.81 -4.46
N ARG A 138 7.56 19.87 -5.78
CA ARG A 138 6.59 20.56 -6.63
C ARG A 138 5.69 19.54 -7.34
N PRO A 139 4.39 19.50 -7.05
CA PRO A 139 3.46 18.62 -7.75
C PRO A 139 3.31 19.05 -9.22
N LEU A 140 3.09 18.06 -10.09
CA LEU A 140 2.87 18.26 -11.53
C LEU A 140 1.67 19.16 -11.82
N TYR A 141 0.60 19.03 -11.03
CA TYR A 141 -0.61 19.83 -11.16
C TYR A 141 -1.27 20.07 -9.79
N PRO A 142 -2.09 21.13 -9.63
CA PRO A 142 -2.85 21.42 -8.41
C PRO A 142 -3.80 20.28 -8.00
N ILE A 143 -4.01 20.09 -6.70
CA ILE A 143 -4.81 18.96 -6.15
C ILE A 143 -6.25 18.95 -6.69
N GLU A 144 -6.79 20.12 -7.03
CA GLU A 144 -8.16 20.28 -7.56
C GLU A 144 -8.34 19.57 -8.91
N LEU A 145 -7.26 19.37 -9.68
CA LEU A 145 -7.33 18.68 -10.97
C LEU A 145 -7.42 17.17 -10.85
N ILE A 146 -7.16 16.55 -9.68
CA ILE A 146 -7.17 15.08 -9.53
C ILE A 146 -8.48 14.48 -10.05
N GLN A 147 -9.62 15.03 -9.65
CA GLN A 147 -10.93 14.48 -10.06
C GLN A 147 -11.16 14.58 -11.57
N TYR A 148 -10.70 15.67 -12.19
CA TYR A 148 -10.82 15.86 -13.65
C TYR A 148 -9.89 14.95 -14.42
N VAL A 149 -8.67 14.75 -13.92
CA VAL A 149 -7.68 13.85 -14.50
C VAL A 149 -8.14 12.40 -14.43
N TYR A 150 -8.77 11.98 -13.33
CA TYR A 150 -9.35 10.64 -13.21
C TYR A 150 -10.55 10.43 -14.13
N LYS A 151 -11.38 11.46 -14.30
CA LYS A 151 -12.58 11.39 -15.15
C LYS A 151 -12.23 11.29 -16.64
N ASP A 152 -11.14 11.92 -17.07
CA ASP A 152 -10.75 11.98 -18.47
C ASP A 152 -9.22 12.09 -18.64
N PRO A 153 -8.48 10.97 -18.46
CA PRO A 153 -7.02 10.99 -18.48
C PRO A 153 -6.42 11.30 -19.87
N ASP A 154 -7.14 11.00 -20.94
CA ASP A 154 -6.67 11.19 -22.32
C ASP A 154 -6.52 12.68 -22.65
N ASN A 155 -7.41 13.53 -22.12
CA ASN A 155 -7.29 14.97 -22.24
C ASN A 155 -6.06 15.56 -21.52
N TYR A 156 -5.46 14.79 -20.60
CA TYR A 156 -4.24 15.15 -19.89
C TYR A 156 -3.03 14.30 -20.31
N ALA A 157 -3.13 13.56 -21.42
CA ALA A 157 -2.15 12.58 -21.87
C ALA A 157 -0.70 13.12 -21.88
N GLU A 158 -0.50 14.28 -22.49
CA GLU A 158 0.83 14.90 -22.61
C GLU A 158 1.45 15.25 -21.25
N MET A 159 0.61 15.70 -20.30
CA MET A 159 1.04 15.99 -18.93
C MET A 159 1.40 14.71 -18.17
N LEU A 160 0.59 13.66 -18.34
CA LEU A 160 0.74 12.40 -17.59
C LEU A 160 1.82 11.48 -18.15
N ARG A 161 2.13 11.57 -19.45
CA ARG A 161 3.05 10.70 -20.19
C ARG A 161 4.37 10.42 -19.47
N PRO A 162 5.11 11.43 -18.93
CA PRO A 162 6.40 11.19 -18.27
C PRO A 162 6.30 10.29 -17.04
N TRP A 163 5.09 10.16 -16.48
CA TRP A 163 4.80 9.42 -15.26
C TRP A 163 4.08 8.10 -15.53
N GLN A 164 3.88 7.73 -16.80
CA GLN A 164 3.29 6.46 -17.19
C GLN A 164 4.32 5.33 -17.18
N GLU A 165 3.89 4.14 -16.75
CA GLU A 165 4.70 2.91 -16.89
C GLU A 165 4.56 2.28 -18.28
N HIS A 166 3.39 2.46 -18.90
CA HIS A 166 3.05 1.90 -20.21
C HIS A 166 2.63 3.04 -21.14
N LEU A 167 2.96 2.93 -22.42
CA LEU A 167 2.62 3.96 -23.40
C LEU A 167 1.10 4.07 -23.65
N THR A 168 0.36 2.98 -23.41
CA THR A 168 -1.11 2.90 -23.52
C THR A 168 -1.66 1.70 -22.73
N PRO A 169 -2.85 1.77 -22.10
CA PRO A 169 -3.68 2.98 -21.91
C PRO A 169 -3.09 3.91 -20.83
N ILE A 170 -3.45 5.19 -20.88
CA ILE A 170 -2.99 6.20 -19.92
C ILE A 170 -3.71 5.97 -18.60
N SER A 171 -2.95 5.75 -17.54
CA SER A 171 -3.49 5.60 -16.20
C SER A 171 -3.36 6.92 -15.42
N PRO A 172 -4.46 7.49 -14.91
CA PRO A 172 -4.40 8.63 -14.01
C PRO A 172 -3.95 8.24 -12.59
N SER A 173 -3.83 6.95 -12.30
CA SER A 173 -3.48 6.43 -10.97
C SER A 173 -1.98 6.41 -10.71
N GLY A 174 -1.59 6.69 -9.48
CA GLY A 174 -0.21 6.57 -9.01
C GLY A 174 0.71 7.73 -9.44
N ILE A 175 0.16 8.83 -9.97
CA ILE A 175 0.93 9.94 -10.53
C ILE A 175 1.68 10.71 -9.44
N PHE A 176 1.01 11.12 -8.38
CA PHE A 176 1.65 11.78 -7.23
C PHE A 176 2.45 10.80 -6.39
N GLN A 177 2.03 9.55 -6.26
CA GLN A 177 2.83 8.53 -5.59
C GLN A 177 4.20 8.35 -6.27
N ARG A 178 4.22 8.22 -7.60
CA ARG A 178 5.47 8.13 -8.37
C ARG A 178 6.29 9.41 -8.25
N GLN A 179 5.66 10.59 -8.32
CA GLN A 179 6.36 11.87 -8.11
C GLN A 179 7.04 11.94 -6.75
N TRP A 180 6.31 11.59 -5.69
CA TRP A 180 6.83 11.61 -4.33
C TRP A 180 7.96 10.61 -4.15
N GLN A 181 7.82 9.39 -4.66
CA GLN A 181 8.90 8.39 -4.64
C GLN A 181 10.16 8.88 -5.37
N ARG A 182 10.02 9.44 -6.59
CA ARG A 182 11.15 9.99 -7.35
C ARG A 182 11.78 11.18 -6.64
N TRP A 183 10.99 12.01 -5.97
CA TRP A 183 11.49 13.10 -5.15
C TRP A 183 12.31 12.58 -3.97
N GLN A 184 11.81 11.60 -3.23
CA GLN A 184 12.55 10.96 -2.13
C GLN A 184 13.86 10.32 -2.61
N ASP A 185 13.84 9.65 -3.76
CA ASP A 185 15.04 9.08 -4.38
C ASP A 185 16.07 10.18 -4.72
N PHE A 186 15.61 11.31 -5.25
CA PHE A 186 16.46 12.46 -5.52
C PHE A 186 17.05 13.05 -4.23
N ARG A 187 16.27 13.18 -3.14
CA ARG A 187 16.74 13.67 -1.84
C ARG A 187 17.83 12.75 -1.27
N LYS A 188 17.60 11.44 -1.31
CA LYS A 188 18.60 10.42 -0.96
C LYS A 188 19.87 10.55 -1.79
N TRP A 189 19.73 10.75 -3.10
CA TRP A 189 20.87 11.00 -4.00
C TRP A 189 21.64 12.27 -3.62
N GLN A 190 20.94 13.36 -3.27
CA GLN A 190 21.57 14.61 -2.82
C GLN A 190 22.38 14.41 -1.53
N ASN A 191 21.87 13.64 -0.56
CA ASN A 191 22.60 13.29 0.66
C ASN A 191 23.84 12.45 0.36
N ASP A 192 23.68 11.42 -0.47
CA ASP A 192 24.74 10.50 -0.86
C ASP A 192 25.96 11.21 -1.47
N ASN A 193 25.71 12.22 -2.31
CA ASN A 193 26.78 12.99 -2.95
C ASN A 193 27.41 14.05 -2.04
N ARG A 194 26.71 14.43 -0.96
CA ARG A 194 27.23 15.34 0.07
C ARG A 194 27.93 14.59 1.21
N GLY A 195 27.86 13.26 1.22
CA GLY A 195 28.43 12.44 2.28
C GLY A 195 27.64 12.51 3.58
N ARG A 196 26.35 12.83 3.50
CA ARG A 196 25.44 12.84 4.65
C ARG A 196 24.68 11.53 4.71
N ASP A 197 24.40 11.10 5.94
CA ASP A 197 23.50 9.98 6.15
C ASP A 197 22.09 10.36 5.70
N ASP A 198 21.39 9.36 5.18
CA ASP A 198 19.98 9.53 4.88
C ASP A 198 19.25 9.62 6.21
N ASP A 199 18.33 10.57 6.34
CA ASP A 199 17.25 10.46 7.32
C ASP A 199 16.31 9.44 6.69
N ASP A 200 16.46 8.15 7.04
CA ASP A 200 15.80 7.02 6.38
C ASP A 200 14.28 7.15 6.37
N GLY A 201 13.72 8.13 7.08
CA GLY A 201 12.31 8.14 7.44
C GLY A 201 12.07 6.84 8.18
N GLY A 202 12.62 6.74 9.39
CA GLY A 202 12.49 5.54 10.22
C GLY A 202 11.09 4.95 10.10
N PHE A 203 11.01 3.63 9.93
CA PHE A 203 9.81 2.84 9.65
C PHE A 203 8.53 3.58 10.06
N PRO A 204 7.65 3.98 9.12
CA PRO A 204 6.43 4.70 9.44
C PRO A 204 5.65 3.95 10.51
N ALA A 205 5.08 4.71 11.44
CA ALA A 205 4.46 4.24 12.66
C ALA A 205 3.15 3.43 12.45
N THR A 206 3.20 2.29 11.76
CA THR A 206 2.29 1.16 12.03
C THR A 206 2.84 0.37 13.22
N ARG A 207 2.99 1.09 14.34
CA ARG A 207 3.84 0.74 15.47
C ARG A 207 3.21 -0.31 16.40
N ALA A 208 1.94 -0.68 16.28
CA ALA A 208 1.34 -1.65 17.20
C ALA A 208 1.48 -3.11 16.73
N ARG A 209 1.19 -3.40 15.45
CA ARG A 209 1.30 -4.77 14.91
C ARG A 209 2.73 -5.19 14.62
N LEU A 210 3.56 -4.30 14.06
CA LEU A 210 4.97 -4.61 13.78
C LEU A 210 5.78 -4.76 15.06
N LEU A 211 5.50 -3.99 16.12
CA LEU A 211 6.30 -4.09 17.34
C LEU A 211 6.15 -5.45 18.03
N ALA A 212 4.94 -6.00 18.12
CA ALA A 212 4.74 -7.32 18.71
C ALA A 212 5.41 -8.43 17.90
N GLU A 213 5.41 -8.32 16.57
CA GLU A 213 6.07 -9.28 15.67
C GLU A 213 7.61 -9.15 15.72
N ILE A 214 8.14 -7.93 15.79
CA ILE A 214 9.56 -7.65 16.00
C ILE A 214 10.01 -8.07 17.41
N GLU A 215 9.18 -7.87 18.44
CA GLU A 215 9.48 -8.25 19.82
C GLU A 215 9.48 -9.78 19.97
N ALA A 216 8.56 -10.47 19.30
CA ALA A 216 8.50 -11.93 19.26
C ALA A 216 9.65 -12.54 18.43
N ASP A 217 9.99 -11.93 17.29
CA ASP A 217 11.13 -12.33 16.45
C ASP A 217 11.80 -11.11 15.80
N PRO A 218 12.89 -10.60 16.39
CA PRO A 218 13.65 -9.49 15.80
C PRO A 218 14.25 -9.81 14.42
N SER A 219 14.35 -11.09 14.07
CA SER A 219 14.92 -11.54 12.79
C SER A 219 13.92 -11.52 11.63
N CYS A 220 12.61 -11.35 11.89
CA CYS A 220 11.57 -11.33 10.85
C CYS A 220 11.81 -10.25 9.79
N LEU A 221 12.37 -9.10 10.19
CA LEU A 221 12.71 -7.99 9.30
C LEU A 221 14.14 -8.08 8.73
N LYS A 222 14.97 -9.02 9.19
CA LYS A 222 16.39 -9.07 8.81
C LYS A 222 16.58 -9.25 7.31
N SER A 223 15.81 -10.14 6.69
CA SER A 223 15.88 -10.38 5.24
C SER A 223 15.50 -9.14 4.43
N GLU A 224 14.40 -8.48 4.81
CA GLU A 224 13.95 -7.24 4.14
C GLU A 224 14.95 -6.10 4.35
N TRP A 225 15.49 -5.97 5.56
CA TRP A 225 16.52 -5.01 5.89
C TRP A 225 17.80 -5.25 5.07
N ASP A 226 18.30 -6.48 5.02
CA ASP A 226 19.48 -6.85 4.25
C ASP A 226 19.28 -6.59 2.76
N GLN A 227 18.08 -6.87 2.22
CA GLN A 227 17.73 -6.55 0.84
C GLN A 227 17.72 -5.04 0.60
N LYS A 228 17.09 -4.24 1.48
CA LYS A 228 17.10 -2.78 1.42
C LYS A 228 18.53 -2.23 1.47
N GLN A 229 19.36 -2.73 2.38
CA GLN A 229 20.77 -2.33 2.50
C GLN A 229 21.57 -2.70 1.25
N PHE A 230 21.36 -3.88 0.68
CA PHE A 230 22.00 -4.30 -0.57
C PHE A 230 21.64 -3.36 -1.73
N LEU A 231 20.35 -3.06 -1.91
CA LEU A 231 19.87 -2.15 -2.94
C LEU A 231 20.43 -0.74 -2.77
N ARG A 232 20.44 -0.20 -1.54
CA ARG A 232 21.04 1.11 -1.25
C ARG A 232 22.55 1.15 -1.51
N ARG A 233 23.30 0.11 -1.11
CA ARG A 233 24.74 0.01 -1.43
C ARG A 233 24.97 -0.05 -2.93
N ARG A 234 24.15 -0.78 -3.68
CA ARG A 234 24.24 -0.85 -5.15
C ARG A 234 23.94 0.50 -5.79
N GLN A 235 22.89 1.19 -5.35
CA GLN A 235 22.53 2.54 -5.80
C GLN A 235 23.67 3.54 -5.56
N ARG A 236 24.25 3.55 -4.36
CA ARG A 236 25.40 4.41 -4.02
C ARG A 236 26.60 4.18 -4.94
N ARG A 237 26.89 2.92 -5.30
CA ARG A 237 27.99 2.60 -6.22
C ARG A 237 27.75 3.09 -7.64
N LEU A 238 26.50 3.04 -8.11
CA LEU A 238 26.16 3.38 -9.49
C LEU A 238 25.96 4.88 -9.72
N TYR A 239 25.36 5.59 -8.75
CA TYR A 239 24.87 6.95 -8.98
C TYR A 239 25.63 8.04 -8.20
N ARG A 240 26.55 7.70 -7.28
CA ARG A 240 27.42 8.72 -6.67
C ARG A 240 28.39 9.27 -7.71
N GLU A 241 28.67 10.55 -7.60
CA GLU A 241 29.63 11.23 -8.46
C GLU A 241 31.02 10.59 -8.33
N HIS A 242 31.51 10.03 -9.44
CA HIS A 242 32.78 9.32 -9.42
C HIS A 242 33.96 10.26 -9.20
N GLY A 243 34.96 9.82 -8.43
CA GLY A 243 36.16 10.60 -8.12
C GLY A 243 35.95 11.76 -7.14
N CYS A 244 34.74 11.94 -6.61
CA CYS A 244 34.45 12.96 -5.61
C CYS A 244 34.54 12.39 -4.18
N ARG A 245 35.28 13.09 -3.30
CA ARG A 245 35.28 12.82 -1.86
C ARG A 245 34.65 14.00 -1.14
N GLY A 246 33.49 13.76 -0.52
CA GLY A 246 32.75 14.76 0.24
C GLY A 246 32.14 15.89 -0.61
N PHE A 247 31.50 16.82 0.08
CA PHE A 247 30.72 17.89 -0.52
C PHE A 247 31.53 18.79 -1.47
N CYS A 248 32.74 19.22 -1.09
CA CYS A 248 33.57 20.10 -1.92
C CYS A 248 33.91 19.47 -3.28
N GLY A 249 34.20 18.16 -3.31
CA GLY A 249 34.44 17.43 -4.56
C GLY A 249 33.20 17.41 -5.45
N TYR A 250 32.06 17.07 -4.86
CA TYR A 250 30.77 17.06 -5.55
C TYR A 250 30.39 18.45 -6.11
N ALA A 251 30.53 19.52 -5.33
CA ALA A 251 30.20 20.87 -5.77
C ALA A 251 31.03 21.31 -7.00
N LYS A 252 32.32 20.96 -7.02
CA LYS A 252 33.18 21.21 -8.19
C LYS A 252 32.74 20.39 -9.40
N ALA A 253 32.37 19.13 -9.20
CA ALA A 253 31.90 18.26 -10.28
C ALA A 253 30.58 18.76 -10.90
N VAL A 254 29.63 19.21 -10.08
CA VAL A 254 28.38 19.82 -10.54
C VAL A 254 28.65 21.09 -11.35
N LYS A 255 29.50 22.01 -10.84
CA LYS A 255 29.90 23.22 -11.57
C LYS A 255 30.51 22.89 -12.93
N ARG A 256 31.41 21.91 -12.98
CA ARG A 256 32.03 21.46 -14.24
C ARG A 256 31.00 20.90 -15.22
N ARG A 257 30.11 20.01 -14.78
CA ARG A 257 29.08 19.41 -15.65
C ARG A 257 28.13 20.48 -16.20
N LEU A 258 27.65 21.37 -15.36
CA LEU A 258 26.76 22.46 -15.76
C LEU A 258 27.45 23.39 -16.78
N ALA A 259 28.71 23.76 -16.53
CA ALA A 259 29.49 24.54 -17.48
C ALA A 259 29.69 23.81 -18.83
N SER A 260 29.90 22.50 -18.83
CA SER A 260 29.99 21.69 -20.06
C SER A 260 28.69 21.67 -20.88
N HIS A 261 27.55 21.97 -20.26
CA HIS A 261 26.25 22.11 -20.90
C HIS A 261 25.82 23.58 -21.06
N SER A 262 26.78 24.50 -21.09
CA SER A 262 26.57 25.94 -21.31
C SER A 262 25.71 26.64 -20.25
N PHE A 263 25.56 26.04 -19.07
CA PHE A 263 24.93 26.70 -17.94
C PHE A 263 25.94 27.64 -17.27
N THR A 264 25.70 28.95 -17.41
CA THR A 264 26.62 30.02 -16.97
C THR A 264 26.08 30.84 -15.80
N GLN A 265 24.84 30.60 -15.38
CA GLN A 265 24.24 31.31 -14.26
C GLN A 265 24.99 30.99 -12.95
N PRO A 266 25.32 32.00 -12.14
CA PRO A 266 25.93 31.77 -10.83
C PRO A 266 24.96 31.00 -9.94
N PHE A 267 25.47 30.00 -9.24
CA PHE A 267 24.73 29.24 -8.25
C PHE A 267 25.66 28.78 -7.13
N GLU A 268 25.08 28.63 -5.95
CA GLU A 268 25.74 28.06 -4.78
C GLU A 268 25.00 26.81 -4.34
N LEU A 269 25.80 25.78 -4.04
CA LEU A 269 25.26 24.57 -3.44
C LEU A 269 25.37 24.70 -1.93
N ASP A 270 24.32 24.31 -1.23
CA ASP A 270 24.34 24.14 0.22
C ASP A 270 24.75 22.70 0.55
N GLU A 271 25.53 22.53 1.62
CA GLU A 271 25.91 21.22 2.16
C GLU A 271 24.70 20.51 2.82
N ASP A 272 23.69 21.26 3.22
CA ASP A 272 22.38 20.75 3.58
C ASP A 272 21.42 20.85 2.41
N PRO A 273 21.03 19.73 1.78
CA PRO A 273 20.08 19.80 0.69
C PRO A 273 18.71 20.32 1.16
N LYS A 274 18.37 20.28 2.46
CA LYS A 274 17.12 20.89 2.99
C LYS A 274 17.17 22.42 2.98
N LYS A 275 18.36 23.02 2.95
CA LYS A 275 18.57 24.48 2.86
C LYS A 275 18.82 24.98 1.45
N GLN A 276 18.94 24.07 0.48
CA GLN A 276 19.09 24.44 -0.92
C GLN A 276 17.82 25.15 -1.40
N HIS A 277 17.92 26.47 -1.57
CA HIS A 277 16.88 27.27 -2.21
C HIS A 277 16.93 27.09 -3.73
N GLN A 278 15.77 27.24 -4.37
CA GLN A 278 15.63 27.28 -5.83
C GLN A 278 16.07 28.61 -6.41
#